data_AF-A0AAU6V8M7-F1
#
_entry.id   AF-A0AAU6V8M7-F1
#
_cell.length_a   1.000
_cell.length_b   1.000
_cell.length_c   1.000
_cell.angle_alpha   90.00
_cell.angle_beta   90.00
_cell.angle_gamma   90.00
#
_symmetry.space_group_name_H-M   'P 1'
#
loop_
_entity.id
_entity.type
_entity.pdbx_description
1 polymer ?
#
loop_
_entity_poly.entity_id
_entity_poly.type
_entity_poly.pdbx_seq_one_letter_code
_entity_poly.pdbx_strand_id
1 'polypeptide(L)'
;MNNEQLINAIRNKEADKLKCYSYDDMWYDVISTQIPADFEYLLNNYPFKNNEEKKVIFLQLLMSDIEHYLKEDCIIAFLNHFPPEQLKVDFPEGIFTITQYENSFYVFKNLVENKFPLDHNMFLLMGCRNNQKEYLEFITQHFTVTDETLEQALDQIINSDSLGESSTDATQIYLIKYLLEMLNVNCNLPGTSDHDWLYQECFENVPPAAKYFYTDDFDIAILYDQEYWEYISENYLEDEDYESLYLAALDDIKNSNLDIDFEQMQAIFIDLNMPAAAQIFSH
;
A
#
# COMPACT_ATOMS: atom_id res chain seq x y z
N MET A 1 34.57 -16.18 -4.57
CA MET A 1 35.58 -16.17 -3.48
C MET A 1 34.82 -16.30 -2.17
N ASN A 2 35.39 -16.94 -1.15
CA ASN A 2 34.64 -17.34 0.06
C ASN A 2 34.27 -16.10 0.89
N ASN A 3 32.98 -15.85 1.12
CA ASN A 3 32.42 -14.74 1.92
C ASN A 3 33.20 -14.55 3.25
N GLU A 4 33.58 -15.65 3.91
CA GLU A 4 34.40 -15.63 5.12
C GLU A 4 35.73 -14.86 4.99
N GLN A 5 36.40 -14.89 3.84
CA GLN A 5 37.66 -14.17 3.65
C GLN A 5 37.45 -12.67 3.56
N LEU A 6 36.35 -12.21 2.95
CA LEU A 6 35.98 -10.81 2.88
C LEU A 6 35.66 -10.29 4.28
N ILE A 7 34.78 -11.00 5.00
CA ILE A 7 34.34 -10.59 6.33
C ILE A 7 35.51 -10.60 7.33
N ASN A 8 36.41 -11.57 7.24
CA ASN A 8 37.64 -11.56 8.04
C ASN A 8 38.54 -10.35 7.70
N ALA A 9 38.68 -9.97 6.43
CA ALA A 9 39.46 -8.80 6.05
C ALA A 9 38.85 -7.51 6.62
N ILE A 10 37.51 -7.38 6.60
CA ILE A 10 36.78 -6.25 7.20
C ILE A 10 37.02 -6.18 8.70
N ARG A 11 36.79 -7.29 9.42
CA ARG A 11 36.92 -7.35 10.89
C ARG A 11 38.35 -7.16 11.37
N ASN A 12 39.34 -7.62 10.58
CA ASN A 12 40.75 -7.38 10.83
C ASN A 12 41.26 -6.00 10.35
N LYS A 13 40.37 -5.18 9.77
CA LYS A 13 40.66 -3.85 9.24
C LYS A 13 41.75 -3.82 8.16
N GLU A 14 41.73 -4.81 7.26
CA GLU A 14 42.73 -5.01 6.20
C GLU A 14 42.27 -4.39 4.86
N ALA A 15 42.14 -3.05 4.81
CA ALA A 15 41.59 -2.31 3.65
C ALA A 15 42.24 -2.66 2.29
N ASP A 16 43.54 -2.95 2.25
CA ASP A 16 44.23 -3.33 1.01
C ASP A 16 43.73 -4.63 0.39
N LYS A 17 43.21 -5.56 1.20
CA LYS A 17 42.65 -6.83 0.71
C LYS A 17 41.27 -6.65 0.08
N LEU A 18 40.56 -5.57 0.40
CA LEU A 18 39.22 -5.29 -0.16
C LEU A 18 39.26 -5.05 -1.66
N LYS A 19 40.38 -4.55 -2.20
CA LYS A 19 40.59 -4.27 -3.63
C LYS A 19 40.52 -5.51 -4.53
N CYS A 20 40.60 -6.71 -3.96
CA CYS A 20 40.63 -7.98 -4.69
C CYS A 20 39.24 -8.62 -4.88
N TYR A 21 38.18 -8.04 -4.31
CA TYR A 21 36.84 -8.61 -4.35
C TYR A 21 35.95 -7.98 -5.42
N SER A 22 34.95 -8.75 -5.87
CA SER A 22 33.92 -8.29 -6.81
C SER A 22 33.03 -7.26 -6.11
N TYR A 23 32.73 -6.17 -6.81
CA TYR A 23 31.97 -5.05 -6.28
C TYR A 23 30.59 -5.44 -5.74
N ASP A 24 29.78 -6.13 -6.55
CA ASP A 24 28.40 -6.46 -6.19
C ASP A 24 28.32 -7.48 -5.04
N ASP A 25 29.19 -8.50 -5.09
CA ASP A 25 29.21 -9.55 -4.07
C ASP A 25 29.65 -9.00 -2.71
N MET A 26 30.54 -8.00 -2.67
CA MET A 26 31.03 -7.42 -1.42
C MET A 26 29.94 -6.76 -0.60
N TRP A 27 29.13 -5.92 -1.24
CA TRP A 27 28.09 -5.17 -0.53
C TRP A 27 26.98 -6.09 -0.08
N TYR A 28 26.56 -7.03 -0.94
CA TYR A 28 25.61 -8.05 -0.58
C TYR A 28 26.08 -8.90 0.62
N ASP A 29 27.32 -9.40 0.58
CA ASP A 29 27.90 -10.21 1.65
C ASP A 29 27.99 -9.44 2.96
N VAL A 30 28.37 -8.16 2.92
CA VAL A 30 28.51 -7.31 4.10
C VAL A 30 27.16 -6.94 4.70
N ILE A 31 26.18 -6.55 3.88
CA ILE A 31 24.81 -6.31 4.33
C ILE A 31 24.24 -7.58 4.99
N SER A 32 24.49 -8.76 4.39
CA SER A 32 24.05 -10.06 4.91
C SER A 32 24.70 -10.46 6.24
N THR A 33 25.80 -9.79 6.66
CA THR A 33 26.35 -10.04 8.01
C THR A 33 25.45 -9.53 9.12
N GLN A 34 24.57 -8.57 8.83
CA GLN A 34 23.73 -7.91 9.82
C GLN A 34 24.53 -7.26 10.96
N ILE A 35 25.76 -6.81 10.67
CA ILE A 35 26.61 -6.08 11.61
C ILE A 35 26.87 -4.68 11.05
N PRO A 36 26.23 -3.62 11.61
CA PRO A 36 26.38 -2.26 11.10
C PRO A 36 27.84 -1.78 11.06
N ALA A 37 28.68 -2.23 12.00
CA ALA A 37 30.10 -1.90 12.01
C ALA A 37 30.88 -2.49 10.81
N ASP A 38 30.49 -3.67 10.32
CA ASP A 38 31.11 -4.28 9.13
C ASP A 38 30.74 -3.46 7.88
N PHE A 39 29.48 -3.01 7.78
CA PHE A 39 29.00 -2.09 6.74
C PHE A 39 29.70 -0.74 6.79
N GLU A 40 29.75 -0.10 7.95
CA GLU A 40 30.38 1.21 8.14
C GLU A 40 31.89 1.15 7.83
N TYR A 41 32.56 0.06 8.19
CA TYR A 41 33.96 -0.12 7.82
C TYR A 41 34.14 -0.20 6.30
N LEU A 42 33.32 -0.98 5.60
CA LEU A 42 33.39 -1.07 4.14
C LEU A 42 33.09 0.30 3.51
N LEU A 43 32.06 1.00 3.96
CA LEU A 43 31.67 2.34 3.51
C LEU A 43 32.80 3.36 3.63
N ASN A 44 33.55 3.34 4.73
CA ASN A 44 34.68 4.26 4.94
C ASN A 44 35.92 3.95 4.07
N ASN A 45 36.06 2.72 3.60
CA ASN A 45 37.29 2.27 2.91
C ASN A 45 37.07 1.93 1.43
N TYR A 46 35.82 1.90 0.97
CA TYR A 46 35.50 1.58 -0.42
C TYR A 46 35.73 2.80 -1.33
N PRO A 47 36.54 2.67 -2.40
CA PRO A 47 36.82 3.77 -3.31
C PRO A 47 35.70 3.92 -4.35
N PHE A 48 34.59 4.57 -3.96
CA PHE A 48 33.46 4.86 -4.86
C PHE A 48 33.93 5.60 -6.11
N LYS A 49 33.65 5.05 -7.29
CA LYS A 49 34.13 5.60 -8.57
C LYS A 49 33.23 6.71 -9.11
N ASN A 50 31.93 6.63 -8.84
CA ASN A 50 30.94 7.57 -9.37
C ASN A 50 29.68 7.55 -8.49
N ASN A 51 28.70 8.40 -8.84
CA ASN A 51 27.43 8.46 -8.11
C ASN A 51 26.53 7.24 -8.38
N GLU A 52 26.61 6.62 -9.57
CA GLU A 52 25.79 5.44 -9.89
C GLU A 52 26.13 4.24 -8.98
N GLU A 53 27.41 4.02 -8.68
CA GLU A 53 27.81 3.00 -7.70
C GLU A 53 27.17 3.26 -6.32
N LYS A 54 27.12 4.52 -5.87
CA LYS A 54 26.49 4.85 -4.58
C LYS A 54 25.00 4.52 -4.59
N LYS A 55 24.32 4.87 -5.69
CA LYS A 55 22.88 4.62 -5.88
C LYS A 55 22.55 3.14 -5.87
N VAL A 56 23.35 2.31 -6.54
CA VAL A 56 23.17 0.85 -6.58
C VAL A 56 23.31 0.25 -5.18
N ILE A 57 24.33 0.64 -4.41
CA ILE A 57 24.53 0.14 -3.03
C ILE A 57 23.39 0.57 -2.13
N PHE A 58 22.96 1.83 -2.25
CA PHE A 58 21.84 2.33 -1.47
C PHE A 58 20.57 1.54 -1.77
N LEU A 59 20.28 1.25 -3.05
CA LEU A 59 19.15 0.42 -3.44
C LEU A 59 19.27 -1.01 -2.90
N GLN A 60 20.45 -1.63 -2.97
CA GLN A 60 20.68 -2.95 -2.38
C GLN A 60 20.40 -2.96 -0.88
N LEU A 61 20.78 -1.91 -0.15
CA LEU A 61 20.48 -1.77 1.28
C LEU A 61 18.97 -1.59 1.55
N LEU A 62 18.26 -0.80 0.73
CA LEU A 62 16.81 -0.65 0.87
C LEU A 62 16.10 -1.99 0.63
N MET A 63 16.53 -2.73 -0.39
CA MET A 63 15.94 -4.01 -0.81
C MET A 63 16.41 -5.21 0.01
N SER A 64 17.40 -5.07 0.89
CA SER A 64 17.95 -6.21 1.63
C SER A 64 16.99 -6.74 2.69
N ASP A 65 16.95 -8.05 2.84
CA ASP A 65 16.19 -8.75 3.89
C ASP A 65 16.97 -8.81 5.21
N ILE A 66 17.19 -7.64 5.82
CA ILE A 66 17.78 -7.50 7.15
C ILE A 66 16.78 -6.83 8.08
N GLU A 67 16.97 -7.03 9.38
CA GLU A 67 16.15 -6.39 10.42
C GLU A 67 16.08 -4.87 10.25
N HIS A 68 14.88 -4.31 10.41
CA HIS A 68 14.60 -2.89 10.16
C HIS A 68 15.52 -1.93 10.94
N TYR A 69 15.77 -2.19 12.23
CA TYR A 69 16.66 -1.35 13.04
C TYR A 69 18.10 -1.35 12.53
N LEU A 70 18.59 -2.48 11.98
CA LEU A 70 19.91 -2.57 11.36
C LEU A 70 19.95 -1.83 10.02
N LYS A 71 18.86 -1.94 9.25
CA LYS A 71 18.70 -1.20 8.00
C LYS A 71 18.72 0.30 8.25
N GLU A 72 18.02 0.78 9.28
CA GLU A 72 18.06 2.18 9.72
C GLU A 72 19.47 2.65 10.09
N ASP A 73 20.21 1.88 10.90
CA ASP A 73 21.60 2.20 11.27
C ASP A 73 22.50 2.31 10.04
N CYS A 74 22.40 1.36 9.11
CA CYS A 74 23.17 1.37 7.86
C CYS A 74 22.78 2.53 6.94
N ILE A 75 21.50 2.89 6.87
CA ILE A 75 21.02 4.05 6.09
C ILE A 75 21.57 5.33 6.69
N ILE A 76 21.53 5.50 8.01
CA ILE A 76 22.10 6.68 8.69
C ILE A 76 23.60 6.78 8.40
N ALA A 77 24.33 5.67 8.52
CA ALA A 77 25.75 5.63 8.20
C ALA A 77 26.01 6.05 6.75
N PHE A 78 25.19 5.57 5.81
CA PHE A 78 25.28 5.90 4.39
C PHE A 78 24.98 7.37 4.09
N LEU A 79 23.90 7.92 4.67
CA LEU A 79 23.50 9.32 4.50
C LEU A 79 24.47 10.31 5.16
N ASN A 80 25.17 9.89 6.23
CA ASN A 80 26.26 10.66 6.83
C ASN A 80 27.49 10.75 5.90
N HIS A 81 27.72 9.75 5.04
CA HIS A 81 28.80 9.76 4.06
C HIS A 81 28.43 10.50 2.78
N PHE A 82 27.19 10.35 2.34
CA PHE A 82 26.70 10.89 1.08
C PHE A 82 25.44 11.72 1.30
N PRO A 83 25.48 13.03 1.01
CA PRO A 83 24.31 13.87 1.20
C PRO A 83 23.16 13.41 0.29
N PRO A 84 21.90 13.45 0.75
CA PRO A 84 20.76 12.90 0.03
C PRO A 84 20.60 13.41 -1.40
N GLU A 85 20.99 14.64 -1.68
CA GLU A 85 20.90 15.24 -3.02
C GLU A 85 21.81 14.54 -4.05
N GLN A 86 22.88 13.88 -3.61
CA GLN A 86 23.73 13.06 -4.48
C GLN A 86 23.14 11.68 -4.76
N LEU A 87 22.18 11.27 -3.94
CA LEU A 87 21.53 9.96 -3.96
C LEU A 87 20.12 10.03 -4.54
N LYS A 88 19.79 11.06 -5.34
CA LYS A 88 18.51 11.08 -6.04
C LYS A 88 18.45 9.88 -7.01
N VAL A 89 17.76 8.84 -6.56
CA VAL A 89 17.47 7.63 -7.31
C VAL A 89 15.96 7.65 -7.55
N ASP A 90 15.58 7.37 -8.78
CA ASP A 90 14.22 6.90 -9.07
C ASP A 90 14.26 5.39 -8.88
N PHE A 91 13.62 4.87 -7.83
CA PHE A 91 13.67 3.44 -7.46
C PHE A 91 12.27 2.89 -7.17
N PRO A 92 11.42 2.71 -8.20
CA PRO A 92 10.12 2.09 -8.02
C PRO A 92 10.20 0.75 -7.26
N GLU A 93 11.23 -0.06 -7.53
CA GLU A 93 11.44 -1.35 -6.87
C GLU A 93 11.74 -1.22 -5.37
N GLY A 94 12.56 -0.24 -4.98
CA GLY A 94 12.86 -0.04 -3.56
C GLY A 94 11.67 0.57 -2.80
N ILE A 95 10.85 1.40 -3.45
CA ILE A 95 9.59 1.88 -2.85
C ILE A 95 8.68 0.69 -2.59
N PHE A 96 8.47 -0.16 -3.60
CA PHE A 96 7.68 -1.38 -3.47
C PHE A 96 8.16 -2.23 -2.29
N THR A 97 9.45 -2.56 -2.21
CA THR A 97 10.02 -3.36 -1.11
C THR A 97 9.83 -2.72 0.26
N ILE A 98 10.03 -1.40 0.39
CA ILE A 98 9.85 -0.70 1.67
C ILE A 98 8.38 -0.70 2.09
N THR A 99 7.45 -0.56 1.15
CA THR A 99 6.01 -0.56 1.48
C THR A 99 5.41 -1.95 1.69
N GLN A 100 6.15 -3.02 1.42
CA GLN A 100 5.63 -4.39 1.51
C GLN A 100 5.56 -4.93 2.95
N TYR A 101 6.35 -4.38 3.87
CA TYR A 101 6.48 -4.89 5.24
C TYR A 101 6.22 -3.79 6.27
N GLU A 102 5.42 -4.09 7.30
CA GLU A 102 5.04 -3.15 8.38
C GLU A 102 6.27 -2.50 9.04
N ASN A 103 7.28 -3.30 9.39
CA ASN A 103 8.50 -2.80 10.02
C ASN A 103 9.35 -1.89 9.12
N SER A 104 9.09 -1.85 7.82
CA SER A 104 9.82 -0.98 6.89
C SER A 104 9.29 0.47 6.88
N PHE A 105 8.16 0.75 7.54
CA PHE A 105 7.71 2.14 7.75
C PHE A 105 8.77 2.99 8.48
N TYR A 106 9.49 2.43 9.45
CA TYR A 106 10.54 3.15 10.17
C TYR A 106 11.70 3.56 9.25
N VAL A 107 12.00 2.75 8.24
CA VAL A 107 12.98 3.08 7.20
C VAL A 107 12.51 4.30 6.40
N PHE A 108 11.26 4.28 5.93
CA PHE A 108 10.65 5.43 5.23
C PHE A 108 10.69 6.70 6.09
N LYS A 109 10.26 6.60 7.35
CA LYS A 109 10.27 7.71 8.31
C LYS A 109 11.68 8.29 8.49
N ASN A 110 12.69 7.44 8.65
CA ASN A 110 14.08 7.84 8.80
C ASN A 110 14.60 8.56 7.52
N LEU A 111 14.23 8.09 6.34
CA LEU A 111 14.54 8.78 5.07
C LEU A 111 13.91 10.18 5.00
N VAL A 112 12.66 10.33 5.44
CA VAL A 112 11.98 11.63 5.53
C VAL A 112 12.67 12.56 6.52
N GLU A 113 12.99 12.08 7.73
CA GLU A 113 13.66 12.87 8.78
C GLU A 113 15.05 13.37 8.33
N ASN A 114 15.75 12.58 7.50
CA ASN A 114 17.02 12.95 6.90
C ASN A 114 16.89 13.75 5.58
N LYS A 115 15.68 14.24 5.26
CA LYS A 115 15.40 15.08 4.08
C LYS A 115 15.79 14.42 2.76
N PHE A 116 15.66 13.09 2.68
CA PHE A 116 15.86 12.39 1.43
C PHE A 116 14.76 12.81 0.41
N PRO A 117 15.12 13.10 -0.85
CA PRO A 117 14.14 13.56 -1.85
C PRO A 117 13.30 12.39 -2.36
N LEU A 118 12.29 12.00 -1.57
CA LEU A 118 11.36 10.91 -1.88
C LEU A 118 10.16 11.42 -2.68
N ASP A 119 9.58 10.52 -3.48
CA ASP A 119 8.24 10.70 -4.01
C ASP A 119 7.22 10.22 -2.98
N HIS A 120 6.77 11.14 -2.12
CA HIS A 120 5.82 10.82 -1.04
C HIS A 120 4.48 10.31 -1.58
N ASN A 121 4.06 10.74 -2.77
CA ASN A 121 2.81 10.26 -3.37
C ASN A 121 2.94 8.78 -3.75
N MET A 122 4.06 8.37 -4.34
CA MET A 122 4.29 6.95 -4.66
C MET A 122 4.33 6.07 -3.39
N PHE A 123 4.96 6.54 -2.31
CA PHE A 123 4.94 5.83 -1.02
C PHE A 123 3.53 5.73 -0.43
N LEU A 124 2.71 6.78 -0.60
CA LEU A 124 1.31 6.76 -0.17
C LEU A 124 0.52 5.69 -0.93
N LEU A 125 0.59 5.70 -2.26
CA LEU A 125 -0.15 4.77 -3.10
C LEU A 125 0.26 3.31 -2.85
N MET A 126 1.57 3.04 -2.76
CA MET A 126 2.05 1.68 -2.49
C MET A 126 1.79 1.24 -1.03
N GLY A 127 1.82 2.17 -0.08
CA GLY A 127 1.42 1.91 1.31
C GLY A 127 -0.06 1.51 1.39
N CYS A 128 -0.95 2.26 0.73
CA CYS A 128 -2.37 1.93 0.62
C CYS A 128 -2.59 0.57 -0.06
N ARG A 129 -1.94 0.32 -1.20
CA ARG A 129 -2.00 -0.99 -1.88
C ARG A 129 -1.59 -2.17 -1.00
N ASN A 130 -0.72 -1.97 -0.03
CA ASN A 130 -0.24 -3.02 0.87
C ASN A 130 -0.90 -2.97 2.26
N ASN A 131 -2.03 -2.28 2.39
CA ASN A 131 -2.79 -2.09 3.64
C ASN A 131 -1.94 -1.52 4.81
N GLN A 132 -0.92 -0.70 4.50
CA GLN A 132 -0.01 -0.12 5.49
C GLN A 132 -0.47 1.26 5.94
N LYS A 133 -1.27 1.30 7.01
CA LYS A 133 -1.89 2.54 7.51
C LYS A 133 -0.91 3.63 7.91
N GLU A 134 0.27 3.24 8.39
CA GLU A 134 1.29 4.15 8.91
C GLU A 134 1.77 5.11 7.82
N TYR A 135 1.84 4.66 6.55
CA TYR A 135 2.21 5.52 5.43
C TYR A 135 1.14 6.58 5.17
N LEU A 136 -0.14 6.19 5.12
CA LEU A 136 -1.24 7.13 4.92
C LEU A 136 -1.29 8.19 6.02
N GLU A 137 -1.29 7.77 7.28
CA GLU A 137 -1.38 8.68 8.42
C GLU A 137 -0.17 9.61 8.47
N PHE A 138 1.04 9.08 8.29
CA PHE A 138 2.25 9.90 8.35
C PHE A 138 2.31 10.89 7.20
N ILE A 139 2.03 10.45 5.96
CA ILE A 139 2.18 11.31 4.79
C ILE A 139 1.15 12.44 4.82
N THR A 140 -0.10 12.14 5.14
CA THR A 140 -1.17 13.15 5.19
C THR A 140 -1.01 14.14 6.34
N GLN A 141 -0.30 13.77 7.42
CA GLN A 141 0.03 14.68 8.52
C GLN A 141 1.23 15.59 8.24
N HIS A 142 2.17 15.17 7.38
CA HIS A 142 3.46 15.86 7.19
C HIS A 142 3.60 16.52 5.81
N PHE A 143 2.80 16.13 4.82
CA PHE A 143 2.88 16.63 3.46
C PHE A 143 1.51 17.07 2.95
N THR A 144 1.52 18.00 2.00
CA THR A 144 0.30 18.36 1.26
C THR A 144 0.04 17.28 0.21
N VAL A 145 -1.09 16.60 0.34
CA VAL A 145 -1.59 15.61 -0.62
C VAL A 145 -2.80 16.20 -1.33
N THR A 146 -2.87 16.06 -2.66
CA THR A 146 -4.00 16.54 -3.46
C THR A 146 -5.13 15.52 -3.47
N ASP A 147 -6.37 15.99 -3.67
CA ASP A 147 -7.56 15.14 -3.79
C ASP A 147 -7.35 14.02 -4.84
N GLU A 148 -6.80 14.34 -6.02
CA GLU A 148 -6.47 13.36 -7.06
C GLU A 148 -5.59 12.20 -6.56
N THR A 149 -4.65 12.48 -5.65
CA THR A 149 -3.78 11.44 -5.08
C THR A 149 -4.51 10.64 -3.99
N LEU A 150 -5.38 11.29 -3.22
CA LEU A 150 -6.23 10.60 -2.24
C LEU A 150 -7.27 9.69 -2.93
N GLU A 151 -7.83 10.12 -4.07
CA GLU A 151 -8.70 9.32 -4.93
C GLU A 151 -7.97 8.10 -5.48
N GLN A 152 -6.75 8.28 -6.02
CA GLN A 152 -5.90 7.16 -6.44
C GLN A 152 -5.56 6.22 -5.28
N ALA A 153 -5.28 6.76 -4.08
CA ALA A 153 -5.01 5.94 -2.90
C ALA A 153 -6.25 5.12 -2.49
N LEU A 154 -7.45 5.69 -2.64
CA LEU A 154 -8.72 5.02 -2.38
C LEU A 154 -8.98 3.87 -3.37
N ASP A 155 -8.71 4.09 -4.65
CA ASP A 155 -8.73 3.03 -5.67
C ASP A 155 -7.74 1.90 -5.34
N GLN A 156 -6.49 2.23 -5.00
CA GLN A 156 -5.47 1.23 -4.65
C GLN A 156 -5.84 0.38 -3.43
N ILE A 157 -6.52 0.96 -2.43
CA ILE A 157 -6.92 0.22 -1.22
C ILE A 157 -8.17 -0.63 -1.48
N ILE A 158 -9.12 -0.18 -2.30
CA ILE A 158 -10.32 -0.96 -2.66
C ILE A 158 -9.91 -2.20 -3.46
N ASN A 159 -9.03 -2.00 -4.43
CA ASN A 159 -8.57 -3.04 -5.36
C ASN A 159 -7.30 -3.78 -4.86
N SER A 160 -7.07 -3.77 -3.55
CA SER A 160 -5.91 -4.44 -2.93
C SER A 160 -6.17 -5.94 -2.74
N ASP A 161 -5.38 -6.76 -3.43
CA ASP A 161 -5.34 -8.22 -3.26
C ASP A 161 -4.26 -8.69 -2.27
N SER A 162 -3.69 -7.79 -1.45
CA SER A 162 -2.38 -8.03 -0.81
C SER A 162 -2.30 -9.28 0.09
N LEU A 163 -3.44 -9.89 0.46
CA LEU A 163 -3.51 -11.08 1.32
C LEU A 163 -4.47 -12.18 0.85
N GLY A 164 -5.08 -12.08 -0.33
CA GLY A 164 -5.98 -13.12 -0.87
C GLY A 164 -7.33 -13.27 -0.15
N GLU A 165 -7.65 -12.42 0.82
CA GLU A 165 -8.94 -12.31 1.52
C GLU A 165 -9.25 -10.81 1.79
N SER A 166 -9.48 -10.04 0.74
CA SER A 166 -9.66 -8.57 0.80
C SER A 166 -11.01 -8.12 1.36
N SER A 167 -12.01 -8.99 1.41
CA SER A 167 -13.39 -8.58 1.71
C SER A 167 -13.69 -8.25 3.17
N THR A 168 -12.81 -8.60 4.12
CA THR A 168 -13.05 -8.40 5.56
C THR A 168 -11.88 -7.84 6.37
N ASP A 169 -10.79 -7.42 5.71
CA ASP A 169 -9.62 -6.88 6.40
C ASP A 169 -9.97 -5.58 7.15
N ALA A 170 -9.84 -5.59 8.47
CA ALA A 170 -10.20 -4.46 9.33
C ALA A 170 -9.33 -3.22 9.07
N THR A 171 -8.08 -3.40 8.64
CA THR A 171 -7.17 -2.30 8.28
C THR A 171 -7.59 -1.67 6.96
N GLN A 172 -7.94 -2.49 5.97
CA GLN A 172 -8.46 -2.02 4.68
C GLN A 172 -9.75 -1.22 4.85
N ILE A 173 -10.70 -1.74 5.64
CA ILE A 173 -11.96 -1.05 5.96
C ILE A 173 -11.69 0.28 6.68
N TYR A 174 -10.75 0.32 7.63
CA TYR A 174 -10.34 1.55 8.32
C TYR A 174 -9.76 2.58 7.33
N LEU A 175 -8.90 2.15 6.42
CA LEU A 175 -8.25 3.03 5.46
C LEU A 175 -9.22 3.61 4.44
N ILE A 176 -10.16 2.80 3.93
CA ILE A 176 -11.24 3.28 3.05
C ILE A 176 -12.06 4.36 3.76
N LYS A 177 -12.49 4.09 5.00
CA LYS A 177 -13.22 5.08 5.81
C LYS A 177 -12.42 6.37 5.98
N TYR A 178 -11.14 6.25 6.36
CA TYR A 178 -10.28 7.40 6.63
C TYR A 178 -10.06 8.27 5.38
N LEU A 179 -9.85 7.65 4.21
CA LEU A 179 -9.70 8.35 2.94
C LEU A 179 -10.99 9.07 2.52
N LEU A 180 -12.15 8.44 2.68
CA LEU A 180 -13.45 9.07 2.39
C LEU A 180 -13.72 10.27 3.30
N GLU A 181 -13.35 10.19 4.59
CA GLU A 181 -13.42 11.32 5.53
C GLU A 181 -12.49 12.47 5.10
N MET A 182 -11.30 12.16 4.57
CA MET A 182 -10.34 13.16 4.08
C MET A 182 -10.77 13.82 2.77
N LEU A 183 -11.33 13.05 1.84
CA LEU A 183 -11.82 13.54 0.54
C LEU A 183 -13.05 14.44 0.67
N ASN A 184 -13.65 14.50 1.87
CA ASN A 184 -14.76 15.39 2.20
C ASN A 184 -15.82 15.44 1.10
N VAL A 185 -16.40 14.27 0.81
CA VAL A 185 -17.69 14.13 0.12
C VAL A 185 -17.65 14.34 -1.40
N ASN A 186 -16.79 13.61 -2.10
CA ASN A 186 -17.17 13.12 -3.42
C ASN A 186 -17.22 11.60 -3.36
N CYS A 187 -18.40 11.05 -3.10
CA CYS A 187 -18.63 9.59 -3.15
C CYS A 187 -19.01 9.12 -4.57
N ASN A 188 -19.20 10.06 -5.51
CA ASN A 188 -19.50 9.81 -6.91
C ASN A 188 -18.21 9.79 -7.74
N LEU A 189 -17.16 9.15 -7.21
CA LEU A 189 -15.89 9.04 -7.91
C LEU A 189 -15.99 7.98 -9.01
N PRO A 190 -15.44 8.25 -10.20
CA PRO A 190 -15.41 7.26 -11.26
C PRO A 190 -14.55 6.06 -10.81
N GLY A 191 -15.02 4.86 -11.14
CA GLY A 191 -14.22 3.64 -11.03
C GLY A 191 -13.10 3.59 -12.08
N THR A 192 -12.15 2.69 -11.90
CA THR A 192 -11.08 2.42 -12.87
C THR A 192 -11.22 1.04 -13.55
N SER A 193 -12.14 0.22 -13.06
CA SER A 193 -12.47 -1.12 -13.56
C SER A 193 -13.56 -1.10 -14.65
N ASP A 194 -14.14 -2.28 -14.94
CA ASP A 194 -15.31 -2.40 -15.83
C ASP A 194 -16.59 -1.79 -15.20
N HIS A 195 -16.52 -1.34 -13.94
CA HIS A 195 -17.59 -0.63 -13.23
C HIS A 195 -17.35 0.88 -13.23
N ASP A 196 -18.42 1.65 -13.52
CA ASP A 196 -18.33 3.10 -13.73
C ASP A 196 -18.05 3.89 -12.44
N TRP A 197 -18.24 3.29 -11.25
CA TRP A 197 -18.22 3.99 -9.96
C TRP A 197 -17.37 3.28 -8.90
N LEU A 198 -16.56 4.04 -8.17
CA LEU A 198 -15.69 3.53 -7.10
C LEU A 198 -16.49 2.89 -5.93
N TYR A 199 -17.74 3.33 -5.73
CA TYR A 199 -18.66 2.67 -4.78
C TYR A 199 -18.95 1.22 -5.18
N GLN A 200 -19.19 0.95 -6.47
CA GLN A 200 -19.50 -0.38 -6.97
C GLN A 200 -18.30 -1.31 -6.78
N GLU A 201 -17.10 -0.84 -7.12
CA GLU A 201 -15.84 -1.56 -6.83
C GLU A 201 -15.66 -1.84 -5.33
N CYS A 202 -15.97 -0.85 -4.47
CA CYS A 202 -15.91 -1.05 -3.03
C CYS A 202 -16.93 -2.08 -2.55
N PHE A 203 -18.14 -2.08 -3.10
CA PHE A 203 -19.19 -3.01 -2.70
C PHE A 203 -18.84 -4.44 -3.12
N GLU A 204 -18.20 -4.63 -4.27
CA GLU A 204 -17.68 -5.91 -4.74
C GLU A 204 -16.48 -6.40 -3.91
N ASN A 205 -15.43 -5.57 -3.80
CA ASN A 205 -14.15 -6.02 -3.26
C ASN A 205 -14.07 -5.92 -1.74
N VAL A 206 -14.77 -4.95 -1.13
CA VAL A 206 -14.78 -4.71 0.33
C VAL A 206 -16.19 -4.35 0.82
N PRO A 207 -17.20 -5.24 0.66
CA PRO A 207 -18.60 -4.93 0.98
C PRO A 207 -18.83 -4.27 2.36
N PRO A 208 -18.14 -4.66 3.45
CA PRO A 208 -18.29 -4.02 4.76
C PRO A 208 -17.89 -2.53 4.82
N ALA A 209 -17.09 -2.05 3.87
CA ALA A 209 -16.65 -0.66 3.78
C ALA A 209 -17.58 0.21 2.92
N ALA A 210 -18.42 -0.38 2.07
CA ALA A 210 -19.27 0.35 1.13
C ALA A 210 -20.19 1.37 1.82
N LYS A 211 -20.62 1.10 3.07
CA LYS A 211 -21.44 2.03 3.86
C LYS A 211 -20.84 3.41 4.09
N TYR A 212 -19.53 3.54 4.00
CA TYR A 212 -18.87 4.84 4.19
C TYR A 212 -19.07 5.78 3.00
N PHE A 213 -19.60 5.29 1.88
CA PHE A 213 -20.00 6.11 0.74
C PHE A 213 -21.38 6.78 0.92
N TYR A 214 -22.21 6.33 1.87
CA TYR A 214 -23.59 6.82 2.06
C TYR A 214 -23.62 8.19 2.75
N THR A 215 -23.23 9.21 1.99
CA THR A 215 -23.27 10.62 2.37
C THR A 215 -24.49 11.32 1.77
N ASP A 216 -24.75 12.57 2.17
CA ASP A 216 -25.87 13.36 1.65
C ASP A 216 -25.79 13.63 0.13
N ASP A 217 -24.60 13.55 -0.47
CA ASP A 217 -24.35 13.80 -1.90
C ASP A 217 -24.26 12.51 -2.74
N PHE A 218 -24.52 11.34 -2.14
CA PHE A 218 -24.48 10.05 -2.84
C PHE A 218 -25.54 9.95 -3.94
N ASP A 219 -25.13 9.62 -5.17
CA ASP A 219 -26.06 9.40 -6.27
C ASP A 219 -26.76 8.05 -6.12
N ILE A 220 -27.96 8.09 -5.54
CA ILE A 220 -28.81 6.91 -5.34
C ILE A 220 -29.18 6.20 -6.66
N ALA A 221 -29.06 6.87 -7.82
CA ALA A 221 -29.34 6.24 -9.11
C ALA A 221 -28.42 5.03 -9.36
N ILE A 222 -27.21 5.04 -8.80
CA ILE A 222 -26.24 3.94 -8.87
C ILE A 222 -26.84 2.64 -8.27
N LEU A 223 -27.71 2.76 -7.26
CA LEU A 223 -28.35 1.59 -6.64
C LEU A 223 -29.46 0.98 -7.50
N TYR A 224 -29.94 1.65 -8.55
CA TYR A 224 -30.98 1.13 -9.43
C TYR A 224 -30.44 0.56 -10.74
N ASP A 225 -29.12 0.44 -10.85
CA ASP A 225 -28.45 -0.20 -11.98
C ASP A 225 -28.66 -1.72 -11.94
N GLN A 226 -29.61 -2.19 -12.75
CA GLN A 226 -29.94 -3.61 -12.83
C GLN A 226 -28.80 -4.44 -13.45
N GLU A 227 -28.01 -3.88 -14.38
CA GLU A 227 -26.89 -4.61 -15.01
C GLU A 227 -25.79 -4.85 -13.96
N TYR A 228 -25.53 -3.87 -13.09
CA TYR A 228 -24.63 -4.05 -11.97
C TYR A 228 -25.11 -5.10 -10.96
N TRP A 229 -26.40 -5.10 -10.60
CA TRP A 229 -26.92 -6.12 -9.68
C TRP A 229 -26.95 -7.51 -10.31
N GLU A 230 -27.13 -7.63 -11.62
CA GLU A 230 -26.99 -8.90 -12.34
C GLU A 230 -25.55 -9.43 -12.21
N TYR A 231 -24.55 -8.59 -12.44
CA TYR A 231 -23.14 -8.92 -12.22
C TYR A 231 -22.86 -9.38 -10.78
N ILE A 232 -23.35 -8.64 -9.78
CA ILE A 232 -23.22 -9.04 -8.38
C ILE A 232 -23.93 -10.37 -8.16
N SER A 233 -25.12 -10.60 -8.72
CA SER A 233 -25.86 -11.85 -8.53
C SER A 233 -25.10 -13.08 -9.04
N GLU A 234 -24.39 -12.95 -10.17
CA GLU A 234 -23.56 -14.02 -10.74
C GLU A 234 -22.40 -14.39 -9.80
N ASN A 235 -21.75 -13.39 -9.19
CA ASN A 235 -20.66 -13.63 -8.24
C ASN A 235 -21.15 -13.99 -6.81
N TYR A 236 -22.29 -13.44 -6.39
CA TYR A 236 -22.92 -13.62 -5.08
C TYR A 236 -23.45 -15.04 -4.88
N LEU A 237 -23.99 -15.66 -5.93
CA LEU A 237 -24.55 -17.02 -5.86
C LEU A 237 -23.49 -18.12 -6.06
N GLU A 238 -22.31 -17.76 -6.56
CA GLU A 238 -21.23 -18.73 -6.81
C GLU A 238 -20.38 -19.04 -5.57
N ASP A 239 -20.37 -18.15 -4.56
CA ASP A 239 -19.56 -18.31 -3.35
C ASP A 239 -20.36 -18.09 -2.04
N GLU A 240 -20.72 -19.19 -1.39
CA GLU A 240 -21.45 -19.20 -0.10
C GLU A 240 -20.70 -18.45 1.01
N ASP A 241 -19.36 -18.34 0.93
CA ASP A 241 -18.55 -17.66 1.95
C ASP A 241 -18.76 -16.13 1.92
N TYR A 242 -19.20 -15.57 0.78
CA TYR A 242 -19.42 -14.13 0.61
C TYR A 242 -20.89 -13.69 0.72
N GLU A 243 -21.85 -14.61 0.59
CA GLU A 243 -23.30 -14.31 0.64
C GLU A 243 -23.67 -13.46 1.86
N SER A 244 -23.14 -13.85 3.03
CA SER A 244 -23.41 -13.17 4.30
C SER A 244 -22.86 -11.74 4.36
N LEU A 245 -21.73 -11.47 3.70
CA LEU A 245 -21.12 -10.14 3.64
C LEU A 245 -21.94 -9.19 2.79
N TYR A 246 -22.37 -9.64 1.62
CA TYR A 246 -23.23 -8.88 0.73
C TYR A 246 -24.61 -8.61 1.34
N LEU A 247 -25.21 -9.60 2.02
CA LEU A 247 -26.47 -9.37 2.76
C LEU A 247 -26.31 -8.33 3.87
N ALA A 248 -25.20 -8.34 4.61
CA ALA A 248 -24.92 -7.31 5.59
C ALA A 248 -24.72 -5.93 4.95
N ALA A 249 -24.05 -5.85 3.80
CA ALA A 249 -23.88 -4.60 3.06
C ALA A 249 -25.22 -4.06 2.50
N LEU A 250 -26.12 -4.93 2.05
CA LEU A 250 -27.49 -4.57 1.66
C LEU A 250 -28.33 -4.10 2.86
N ASP A 251 -28.16 -4.69 4.04
CA ASP A 251 -28.82 -4.20 5.26
C ASP A 251 -28.26 -2.83 5.68
N ASP A 252 -26.96 -2.59 5.50
CA ASP A 252 -26.37 -1.26 5.68
C ASP A 252 -26.98 -0.22 4.71
N ILE A 253 -27.30 -0.58 3.45
CA ILE A 253 -28.06 0.28 2.51
C ILE A 253 -29.45 0.59 3.06
N LYS A 254 -30.20 -0.43 3.46
CA LYS A 254 -31.56 -0.28 4.00
C LYS A 254 -31.61 0.64 5.23
N ASN A 255 -30.60 0.54 6.08
CA ASN A 255 -30.50 1.31 7.33
C ASN A 255 -29.77 2.65 7.15
N SER A 256 -29.38 3.01 5.92
CA SER A 256 -28.77 4.29 5.61
C SER A 256 -29.77 5.46 5.69
N ASN A 257 -29.27 6.69 5.61
CA ASN A 257 -30.11 7.90 5.54
C ASN A 257 -30.53 8.26 4.10
N LEU A 258 -30.25 7.40 3.12
CA LEU A 258 -30.55 7.65 1.71
C LEU A 258 -32.05 7.57 1.44
N ASP A 259 -32.57 8.40 0.53
CA ASP A 259 -33.97 8.40 0.10
C ASP A 259 -34.21 7.30 -0.95
N ILE A 260 -34.22 6.04 -0.49
CA ILE A 260 -34.30 4.85 -1.35
C ILE A 260 -35.77 4.45 -1.57
N ASP A 261 -36.11 4.17 -2.82
CA ASP A 261 -37.33 3.46 -3.18
C ASP A 261 -37.14 1.96 -2.93
N PHE A 262 -37.56 1.50 -1.76
CA PHE A 262 -37.45 0.10 -1.37
C PHE A 262 -38.31 -0.84 -2.24
N GLU A 263 -39.42 -0.36 -2.80
CA GLU A 263 -40.23 -1.18 -3.72
C GLU A 263 -39.47 -1.43 -5.03
N GLN A 264 -38.79 -0.41 -5.55
CA GLN A 264 -37.94 -0.53 -6.74
C GLN A 264 -36.74 -1.45 -6.49
N MET A 265 -36.01 -1.27 -5.37
CA MET A 265 -34.90 -2.16 -5.01
C MET A 265 -35.37 -3.62 -4.88
N GLN A 266 -36.51 -3.84 -4.21
CA GLN A 266 -37.08 -5.17 -4.06
C GLN A 266 -37.41 -5.80 -5.42
N ALA A 267 -38.01 -5.03 -6.35
CA ALA A 267 -38.37 -5.53 -7.67
C ALA A 267 -37.13 -5.99 -8.46
N ILE A 268 -36.04 -5.22 -8.43
CA ILE A 268 -34.76 -5.59 -9.06
C ILE A 268 -34.28 -6.96 -8.53
N PHE A 269 -34.23 -7.14 -7.22
CA PHE A 269 -33.75 -8.41 -6.64
C PHE A 269 -34.69 -9.59 -6.87
N ILE A 270 -36.01 -9.36 -7.01
CA ILE A 270 -36.96 -10.40 -7.41
C ILE A 270 -36.69 -10.84 -8.86
N ASP A 271 -36.49 -9.89 -9.77
CA ASP A 271 -36.24 -10.17 -11.18
C ASP A 271 -34.92 -10.93 -11.38
N LEU A 272 -33.92 -10.63 -10.55
CA LEU A 272 -32.61 -11.32 -10.53
C LEU A 272 -32.60 -12.63 -9.72
N ASN A 273 -33.76 -13.07 -9.20
CA ASN A 273 -33.88 -14.30 -8.41
C ASN A 273 -32.95 -14.34 -7.18
N MET A 274 -32.80 -13.21 -6.49
CA MET A 274 -32.05 -13.04 -5.24
C MET A 274 -33.00 -12.90 -4.03
N PRO A 275 -33.65 -13.99 -3.55
CA PRO A 275 -34.73 -13.91 -2.58
C PRO A 275 -34.31 -13.37 -1.22
N ALA A 276 -33.07 -13.63 -0.77
CA ALA A 276 -32.56 -13.10 0.49
C ALA A 276 -32.37 -11.57 0.44
N ALA A 277 -31.82 -11.05 -0.65
CA ALA A 277 -31.71 -9.61 -0.91
C ALA A 277 -33.10 -8.95 -1.03
N ALA A 278 -34.01 -9.54 -1.80
CA ALA A 278 -35.39 -9.05 -1.94
C ALA A 278 -36.14 -9.00 -0.59
N GLN A 279 -35.85 -9.93 0.32
CA GLN A 279 -36.44 -9.95 1.66
C GLN A 279 -35.93 -8.80 2.54
N ILE A 280 -34.67 -8.35 2.37
CA ILE A 280 -34.15 -7.18 3.10
C ILE A 280 -35.01 -5.96 2.80
N PHE A 281 -35.32 -5.68 1.53
CA PHE A 281 -36.09 -4.51 1.13
C PHE A 281 -37.62 -4.69 1.23
N SER A 282 -38.09 -5.85 1.71
CA SER A 282 -39.51 -6.06 1.99
C SER A 282 -39.97 -5.28 3.24
N HIS A 283 -41.18 -4.73 3.18
CA HIS A 283 -41.86 -4.07 4.29
C HIS A 283 -42.45 -5.05 5.30
#